data_AF-A0AA46S278-F1
#
_entry.id   AF-A0AA46S278-F1
#
_cell.length_a   1.000
_cell.length_b   1.000
_cell.length_c   1.000
_cell.angle_alpha   90.00
_cell.angle_beta   90.00
_cell.angle_gamma   90.00
#
_symmetry.space_group_name_H-M   'P 1'
#
loop_
_entity.id
_entity.type
_entity.pdbx_description
1 polymer ?
#
loop_
_entity_poly.entity_id
_entity_poly.type
_entity_poly.pdbx_seq_one_letter_code
_entity_poly.pdbx_strand_id
1 'polypeptide(L)'
;MNFIERIRQEVSLNDGKVLKTTIITDLTKRLEVKFFVNLNTYQINYKDIFIKDIVSLGRNDNWTKDKHTWKELINDWITGYGWKDEVINYFENEIEDKNFPAEGAGRNLRIESFGGLLTCANGNHRLVGAVCWMASKYGDDAILKKVRVASFPLKNIFYKFLDKLVENDLVYLFEIGEFISSKKRYIKIVNIHLNYIKFYEIKNDELVLLGYLKNLYCKYDFINNFLLNRDIKKKNLDSFINLVWQKMNKLYLEIMLRNI
;
A
#
# COMPACT_ATOMS: atom_id res chain seq x y z
N MET A 1 -11.84 12.98 -29.39
CA MET A 1 -12.00 12.57 -27.97
C MET A 1 -10.63 12.55 -27.33
N ASN A 2 -10.43 13.19 -26.18
CA ASN A 2 -9.16 13.08 -25.46
C ASN A 2 -8.95 11.60 -25.09
N PHE A 3 -7.75 11.04 -25.26
CA PHE A 3 -7.52 9.61 -25.11
C PHE A 3 -7.94 9.08 -23.74
N ILE A 4 -7.75 9.89 -22.69
CA ILE A 4 -8.20 9.55 -21.34
C ILE A 4 -9.72 9.34 -21.25
N GLU A 5 -10.52 10.06 -22.03
CA GLU A 5 -11.97 9.89 -22.07
C GLU A 5 -12.36 8.52 -22.63
N ARG A 6 -11.55 7.93 -23.49
CA ARG A 6 -11.75 6.54 -23.95
C ARG A 6 -11.67 5.59 -22.77
N ILE A 7 -10.64 5.71 -21.94
CA ILE A 7 -10.48 4.87 -20.75
C ILE A 7 -11.62 5.11 -19.77
N ARG A 8 -12.02 6.37 -19.54
CA ARG A 8 -13.13 6.72 -18.63
C ARG A 8 -14.47 6.15 -19.11
N GLN A 9 -14.73 6.17 -20.42
CA GLN A 9 -15.92 5.56 -21.01
C GLN A 9 -15.92 4.05 -20.79
N GLU A 10 -14.81 3.37 -21.06
CA GLU A 10 -14.69 1.92 -20.84
C GLU A 10 -14.88 1.53 -19.37
N VAL A 11 -14.28 2.28 -18.45
CA VAL A 11 -14.46 2.12 -17.01
C VAL A 11 -15.91 2.36 -16.57
N SER A 12 -16.61 3.28 -17.24
CA SER A 12 -18.02 3.56 -16.94
C SER A 12 -18.95 2.45 -17.43
N LEU A 13 -18.61 1.82 -18.56
CA LEU A 13 -19.36 0.70 -19.13
C LEU A 13 -19.07 -0.61 -18.38
N ASN A 14 -17.83 -0.83 -17.96
CA ASN A 14 -17.36 -2.09 -17.39
C ASN A 14 -16.78 -1.88 -15.99
N ASP A 15 -17.65 -1.94 -14.99
CA ASP A 15 -17.37 -1.55 -13.61
C ASP A 15 -17.00 -2.74 -12.69
N GLY A 16 -15.88 -3.40 -13.01
CA GLY A 16 -15.36 -4.60 -12.32
C GLY A 16 -15.00 -4.40 -10.84
N LYS A 17 -14.79 -5.49 -10.08
CA LYS A 17 -14.49 -5.41 -8.64
C LYS A 17 -13.14 -4.76 -8.38
N VAL A 18 -12.15 -5.01 -9.23
CA VAL A 18 -10.83 -4.38 -9.12
C VAL A 18 -10.97 -2.87 -9.16
N LEU A 19 -11.79 -2.32 -10.05
CA LEU A 19 -11.95 -0.86 -10.21
C LEU A 19 -12.48 -0.16 -8.95
N LYS A 20 -13.25 -0.88 -8.12
CA LYS A 20 -13.82 -0.43 -6.85
C LYS A 20 -12.94 -0.72 -5.64
N THR A 21 -11.82 -1.41 -5.85
CA THR A 21 -10.90 -1.75 -4.77
C THR A 21 -10.22 -0.48 -4.29
N THR A 22 -10.24 -0.26 -2.98
CA THR A 22 -9.50 0.83 -2.36
C THR A 22 -8.01 0.53 -2.47
N ILE A 23 -7.29 1.46 -3.07
CA ILE A 23 -5.84 1.42 -3.16
C ILE A 23 -5.20 2.16 -1.98
N ILE A 24 -3.97 1.76 -1.71
CA ILE A 24 -3.16 2.35 -0.67
C ILE A 24 -2.19 3.32 -1.33
N THR A 25 -2.16 4.58 -0.91
CA THR A 25 -1.08 5.49 -1.27
C THR A 25 0.07 5.37 -0.30
N ASP A 26 1.30 5.33 -0.81
CA ASP A 26 2.53 5.32 -0.02
C ASP A 26 2.63 4.13 0.94
N LEU A 27 2.54 2.89 0.42
CA LEU A 27 2.74 1.66 1.19
C LEU A 27 4.03 1.70 2.03
N THR A 28 5.08 2.29 1.46
CA THR A 28 6.40 2.30 2.08
C THR A 28 6.49 3.16 3.32
N LYS A 29 5.74 4.28 3.39
CA LYS A 29 5.58 5.02 4.65
C LYS A 29 4.49 4.46 5.55
N ARG A 30 3.44 3.83 5.00
CA ARG A 30 2.28 3.38 5.77
C ARG A 30 2.44 2.02 6.45
N LEU A 31 3.13 1.07 5.82
CA LEU A 31 3.37 -0.27 6.38
C LEU A 31 4.81 -0.45 6.86
N GLU A 32 5.69 0.50 6.56
CA GLU A 32 7.12 0.43 6.88
C GLU A 32 7.77 -0.92 6.50
N VAL A 33 7.25 -1.60 5.46
CA VAL A 33 7.68 -2.94 5.04
C VAL A 33 9.17 -2.98 4.71
N LYS A 34 9.74 -1.81 4.37
CA LYS A 34 11.18 -1.60 4.20
C LYS A 34 12.01 -2.04 5.41
N PHE A 35 11.44 -2.02 6.62
CA PHE A 35 12.10 -2.51 7.84
C PHE A 35 12.31 -4.02 7.83
N PHE A 36 11.39 -4.75 7.21
CA PHE A 36 11.38 -6.20 7.13
C PHE A 36 12.08 -6.75 5.90
N VAL A 37 12.71 -5.93 5.08
CA VAL A 37 13.50 -6.40 3.93
C VAL A 37 14.95 -5.96 4.05
N ASN A 38 15.84 -6.62 3.32
CA ASN A 38 17.18 -6.11 3.09
C ASN A 38 17.20 -5.40 1.72
N LEU A 39 17.24 -4.08 1.76
CA LEU A 39 17.18 -3.21 0.57
C LEU A 39 18.35 -3.44 -0.40
N ASN A 40 19.45 -4.08 0.03
CA ASN A 40 20.62 -4.35 -0.81
C ASN A 40 20.57 -5.73 -1.48
N THR A 41 19.55 -6.55 -1.20
CA THR A 41 19.44 -7.94 -1.69
C THR A 41 18.33 -8.14 -2.72
N TYR A 42 17.78 -7.04 -3.24
CA TYR A 42 16.68 -7.11 -4.18
C TYR A 42 17.11 -7.71 -5.52
N GLN A 43 16.19 -8.40 -6.16
CA GLN A 43 16.36 -8.93 -7.52
C GLN A 43 15.40 -8.22 -8.47
N ILE A 44 15.89 -7.88 -9.65
CA ILE A 44 15.05 -7.32 -10.72
C ILE A 44 14.71 -8.45 -11.68
N ASN A 45 13.42 -8.70 -11.88
CA ASN A 45 12.92 -9.70 -12.82
C ASN A 45 11.76 -9.12 -13.62
N TYR A 46 11.50 -9.68 -14.81
CA TYR A 46 10.28 -9.41 -15.56
C TYR A 46 9.21 -10.43 -15.19
N LYS A 47 8.05 -9.95 -14.76
CA LYS A 47 6.95 -10.81 -14.31
C LYS A 47 5.64 -10.42 -14.98
N ASP A 48 4.86 -11.43 -15.31
CA ASP A 48 3.43 -11.24 -15.55
C ASP A 48 2.75 -11.02 -14.21
N ILE A 49 1.96 -9.96 -14.09
CA ILE A 49 1.29 -9.58 -12.85
C ILE A 49 -0.21 -9.44 -13.07
N PHE A 50 -1.02 -10.05 -12.22
CA PHE A 50 -2.45 -9.78 -12.20
C PHE A 50 -2.68 -8.37 -11.67
N ILE A 51 -3.56 -7.61 -12.34
CA ILE A 51 -3.85 -6.23 -11.92
C ILE A 51 -4.45 -6.16 -10.51
N LYS A 52 -5.15 -7.21 -10.08
CA LYS A 52 -5.77 -7.31 -8.75
C LYS A 52 -4.75 -7.47 -7.61
N ASP A 53 -3.53 -7.94 -7.92
CA ASP A 53 -2.46 -8.16 -6.94
C ASP A 53 -1.68 -6.86 -6.65
N ILE A 54 -1.95 -5.80 -7.43
CA ILE A 54 -1.35 -4.48 -7.26
C ILE A 54 -2.16 -3.70 -6.23
N VAL A 55 -1.57 -3.50 -5.06
CA VAL A 55 -2.31 -3.00 -3.89
C VAL A 55 -1.97 -1.56 -3.53
N SER A 56 -0.91 -1.01 -4.11
CA SER A 56 -0.45 0.33 -3.74
C SER A 56 0.28 1.09 -4.84
N LEU A 57 0.30 2.41 -4.66
CA LEU A 57 1.02 3.38 -5.47
C LEU A 57 2.08 4.08 -4.60
N GLY A 58 3.33 4.13 -5.05
CA GLY A 58 4.47 4.40 -4.17
C GLY A 58 4.78 5.87 -3.89
N ARG A 59 4.43 6.80 -4.78
CA ARG A 59 4.53 8.25 -4.51
C ARG A 59 3.17 8.82 -4.13
N ASN A 60 3.12 9.66 -3.09
CA ASN A 60 1.95 10.50 -2.84
C ASN A 60 2.00 11.70 -3.79
N ASP A 61 1.31 11.65 -4.93
CA ASP A 61 1.23 12.79 -5.87
C ASP A 61 0.20 13.84 -5.41
N ASN A 62 0.13 14.12 -4.10
CA ASN A 62 -0.81 15.04 -3.44
C ASN A 62 -2.29 14.70 -3.66
N TRP A 63 -2.63 13.43 -3.55
CA TRP A 63 -4.02 13.02 -3.72
C TRP A 63 -4.80 13.43 -2.47
N THR A 64 -5.84 14.25 -2.64
CA THR A 64 -6.47 14.96 -1.51
C THR A 64 -7.21 14.06 -0.53
N LYS A 65 -7.44 12.79 -0.87
CA LYS A 65 -8.03 11.77 0.02
C LYS A 65 -7.00 10.71 0.39
N ASP A 66 -7.12 10.18 1.61
CA ASP A 66 -6.25 9.10 2.13
C ASP A 66 -6.51 7.73 1.48
N LYS A 67 -7.64 7.58 0.79
CA LYS A 67 -8.12 6.36 0.16
C LYS A 67 -8.80 6.75 -1.15
N HIS A 68 -8.44 6.08 -2.23
CA HIS A 68 -9.11 6.18 -3.52
C HIS A 68 -9.36 4.78 -4.04
N THR A 69 -10.35 4.63 -4.89
CA THR A 69 -10.49 3.48 -5.77
C THR A 69 -9.76 3.75 -7.09
N TRP A 70 -9.42 2.71 -7.84
CA TRP A 70 -8.84 2.89 -9.18
C TRP A 70 -9.74 3.76 -10.08
N LYS A 71 -11.06 3.55 -9.98
CA LYS A 71 -12.07 4.33 -10.69
C LYS A 71 -12.09 5.81 -10.31
N GLU A 72 -11.98 6.14 -9.02
CA GLU A 72 -11.89 7.54 -8.59
C GLU A 72 -10.62 8.20 -9.14
N LEU A 73 -9.48 7.50 -9.15
CA LEU A 73 -8.23 8.08 -9.65
C LEU A 73 -8.28 8.42 -11.14
N ILE A 74 -8.78 7.51 -11.97
CA ILE A 74 -8.82 7.73 -13.42
C ILE A 74 -9.78 8.88 -13.78
N ASN A 75 -10.86 9.04 -13.02
CA ASN A 75 -11.85 10.10 -13.24
C ASN A 75 -11.40 11.45 -12.67
N ASP A 76 -10.84 11.45 -11.46
CA ASP A 76 -10.64 12.70 -10.71
C ASP A 76 -9.20 13.24 -10.83
N TRP A 77 -8.21 12.39 -11.13
CA TRP A 77 -6.78 12.75 -11.00
C TRP A 77 -5.95 12.58 -12.27
N ILE A 78 -6.23 11.56 -13.08
CA ILE A 78 -5.44 11.31 -14.28
C ILE A 78 -5.90 12.22 -15.41
N THR A 79 -5.01 13.12 -15.85
CA THR A 79 -5.27 14.03 -16.98
C THR A 79 -5.03 13.38 -18.36
N GLY A 80 -4.18 12.35 -18.42
CA GLY A 80 -3.80 11.68 -19.65
C GLY A 80 -3.06 12.57 -20.66
N TYR A 81 -2.36 13.62 -20.20
CA TYR A 81 -1.60 14.51 -21.08
C TYR A 81 -0.62 13.71 -21.96
N GLY A 82 -0.68 13.95 -23.26
CA GLY A 82 0.19 13.29 -24.25
C GLY A 82 -0.15 11.82 -24.53
N TRP A 83 -1.25 11.27 -24.01
CA TRP A 83 -1.64 9.89 -24.25
C TRP A 83 -2.32 9.75 -25.61
N LYS A 84 -1.92 8.70 -26.34
CA LYS A 84 -2.38 8.36 -27.70
C LYS A 84 -2.52 6.84 -27.80
N ASP A 85 -2.92 6.31 -28.96
CA ASP A 85 -3.19 4.87 -29.14
C ASP A 85 -2.02 3.95 -28.77
N GLU A 86 -0.77 4.43 -28.87
CA GLU A 86 0.42 3.71 -28.44
C GLU A 86 0.41 3.38 -26.94
N VAL A 87 -0.35 4.12 -26.12
CA VAL A 87 -0.53 3.85 -24.69
C VAL A 87 -1.34 2.58 -24.46
N ILE A 88 -2.37 2.29 -25.27
CA ILE A 88 -3.10 1.02 -25.18
C ILE A 88 -2.18 -0.13 -25.58
N ASN A 89 -1.43 0.04 -26.68
CA ASN A 89 -0.46 -0.97 -27.09
C ASN A 89 0.57 -1.24 -25.98
N TYR A 90 0.99 -0.21 -25.24
CA TYR A 90 1.86 -0.36 -24.08
C TYR A 90 1.22 -1.18 -22.94
N PHE A 91 -0.08 -1.00 -22.68
CA PHE A 91 -0.79 -1.73 -21.62
C PHE A 91 -1.06 -3.20 -21.97
N GLU A 92 -1.34 -3.50 -23.25
CA GLU A 92 -1.78 -4.83 -23.70
C GLU A 92 -0.64 -5.78 -24.08
N ASN A 93 0.57 -5.24 -24.21
CA ASN A 93 1.77 -5.99 -24.62
C ASN A 93 2.83 -6.04 -23.52
N GLU A 94 3.93 -6.72 -23.81
CA GLU A 94 5.08 -6.82 -22.93
C GLU A 94 5.67 -5.44 -22.64
N ILE A 95 5.71 -5.06 -21.36
CA ILE A 95 6.15 -3.74 -20.90
C ILE A 95 7.68 -3.67 -20.80
N GLU A 96 8.31 -4.66 -20.15
CA GLU A 96 9.75 -4.76 -19.95
C GLU A 96 10.39 -3.43 -19.49
N ASP A 97 11.43 -2.97 -20.19
CA ASP A 97 12.11 -1.70 -19.97
C ASP A 97 11.60 -0.56 -20.88
N LYS A 98 10.47 -0.77 -21.59
CA LYS A 98 9.94 0.24 -22.51
C LYS A 98 9.52 1.50 -21.75
N ASN A 99 9.96 2.65 -22.27
CA ASN A 99 9.48 3.94 -21.81
C ASN A 99 7.99 4.07 -22.10
N PHE A 100 7.29 4.83 -21.25
CA PHE A 100 5.87 5.07 -21.46
C PHE A 100 5.67 5.99 -22.67
N PRO A 101 4.83 5.62 -23.66
CA PRO A 101 4.70 6.34 -24.92
C PRO A 101 3.73 7.53 -24.78
N ALA A 102 4.09 8.49 -23.93
CA ALA A 102 3.37 9.75 -23.81
C ALA A 102 4.35 10.92 -23.75
N GLU A 103 3.93 12.05 -24.30
CA GLU A 103 4.74 13.26 -24.30
C GLU A 103 5.10 13.70 -22.86
N GLY A 104 6.38 14.01 -22.65
CA GLY A 104 6.89 14.41 -21.32
C GLY A 104 6.97 13.26 -20.31
N ALA A 105 6.61 12.02 -20.66
CA ALA A 105 6.75 10.88 -19.77
C ALA A 105 8.20 10.39 -19.70
N GLY A 106 8.79 10.42 -18.50
CA GLY A 106 10.10 9.83 -18.24
C GLY A 106 10.02 8.36 -17.82
N ARG A 107 11.00 7.57 -18.26
CA ARG A 107 11.36 6.22 -17.77
C ARG A 107 10.28 5.15 -18.02
N ASN A 108 10.57 3.90 -17.65
CA ASN A 108 9.67 2.73 -17.71
C ASN A 108 8.78 2.58 -16.47
N LEU A 109 7.65 1.85 -16.58
CA LEU A 109 6.88 1.40 -15.41
C LEU A 109 7.76 0.51 -14.53
N ARG A 110 7.74 0.73 -13.21
CA ARG A 110 8.50 -0.10 -12.25
C ARG A 110 7.61 -0.47 -11.09
N ILE A 111 7.64 -1.74 -10.70
CA ILE A 111 6.94 -2.28 -9.54
C ILE A 111 7.97 -2.75 -8.52
N GLU A 112 7.67 -2.56 -7.23
CA GLU A 112 8.38 -3.21 -6.13
C GLU A 112 7.48 -4.30 -5.54
N SER A 113 8.07 -5.44 -5.20
CA SER A 113 7.41 -6.55 -4.52
C SER A 113 8.03 -6.72 -3.15
N PHE A 114 7.25 -6.58 -2.08
CA PHE A 114 7.68 -6.86 -0.71
C PHE A 114 6.96 -8.11 -0.20
N GLY A 115 7.62 -9.28 -0.33
CA GLY A 115 7.01 -10.58 -0.01
C GLY A 115 5.62 -10.79 -0.62
N GLY A 116 5.50 -10.56 -1.94
CA GLY A 116 4.24 -10.72 -2.68
C GLY A 116 3.40 -9.44 -2.79
N LEU A 117 3.60 -8.46 -1.90
CA LEU A 117 2.89 -7.17 -1.99
C LEU A 117 3.44 -6.32 -3.12
N LEU A 118 2.64 -6.10 -4.17
CA LEU A 118 3.02 -5.30 -5.33
C LEU A 118 2.65 -3.82 -5.14
N THR A 119 3.64 -2.95 -5.28
CA THR A 119 3.47 -1.49 -5.24
C THR A 119 4.17 -0.80 -6.39
N CYS A 120 3.60 0.31 -6.86
CA CYS A 120 4.22 1.11 -7.91
C CYS A 120 5.47 1.85 -7.42
N ALA A 121 6.63 1.56 -7.99
CA ALA A 121 7.86 2.31 -7.74
C ALA A 121 7.99 3.55 -8.63
N ASN A 122 7.56 3.43 -9.89
CA ASN A 122 7.61 4.51 -10.86
C ASN A 122 6.46 4.41 -11.85
N GLY A 123 5.76 5.52 -12.07
CA GLY A 123 4.67 5.59 -13.03
C GLY A 123 3.28 5.37 -12.42
N ASN A 124 2.94 6.05 -11.33
CA ASN A 124 1.58 6.01 -10.77
C ASN A 124 0.50 6.26 -11.84
N HIS A 125 0.65 7.32 -12.63
CA HIS A 125 -0.37 7.72 -13.60
C HIS A 125 -0.61 6.66 -14.68
N ARG A 126 0.49 6.12 -15.24
CA ARG A 126 0.41 5.07 -16.27
C ARG A 126 -0.10 3.75 -15.71
N LEU A 127 0.21 3.44 -14.45
CA LEU A 127 -0.31 2.25 -13.79
C LEU A 127 -1.81 2.35 -13.52
N VAL A 128 -2.30 3.51 -13.08
CA VAL A 128 -3.74 3.76 -12.94
C VAL A 128 -4.44 3.59 -14.30
N GLY A 129 -3.87 4.16 -15.37
CA GLY A 129 -4.36 3.95 -16.73
C GLY A 129 -4.37 2.47 -17.14
N ALA A 130 -3.28 1.76 -16.88
CA ALA A 130 -3.13 0.34 -17.21
C ALA A 130 -4.15 -0.52 -16.47
N VAL A 131 -4.27 -0.39 -15.15
CA VAL A 131 -5.24 -1.15 -14.35
C VAL A 131 -6.66 -0.85 -14.80
N CYS A 132 -6.99 0.42 -15.04
CA CYS A 132 -8.34 0.81 -15.45
C CYS A 132 -8.71 0.27 -16.84
N TRP A 133 -7.81 0.41 -17.81
CA TRP A 133 -8.00 -0.13 -19.15
C TRP A 133 -8.10 -1.65 -19.12
N MET A 134 -7.12 -2.32 -18.50
CA MET A 134 -7.05 -3.78 -18.49
C MET A 134 -8.24 -4.40 -17.74
N ALA A 135 -8.66 -3.83 -16.61
CA ALA A 135 -9.84 -4.30 -15.89
C ALA A 135 -11.13 -4.13 -16.68
N SER A 136 -11.31 -2.97 -17.32
CA SER A 136 -12.54 -2.68 -18.09
C SER A 136 -12.64 -3.51 -19.36
N LYS A 137 -11.50 -3.87 -19.98
CA LYS A 137 -11.47 -4.69 -21.20
C LYS A 137 -11.45 -6.19 -20.97
N TYR A 138 -10.70 -6.65 -19.98
CA TYR A 138 -10.39 -8.07 -19.80
C TYR A 138 -10.84 -8.62 -18.45
N GLY A 139 -11.46 -7.80 -17.60
CA GLY A 139 -11.98 -8.20 -16.30
C GLY A 139 -10.94 -8.16 -15.17
N ASP A 140 -11.38 -8.59 -13.99
CA ASP A 140 -10.61 -8.48 -12.74
C ASP A 140 -9.30 -9.31 -12.75
N ASP A 141 -9.23 -10.34 -13.59
CA ASP A 141 -8.07 -11.23 -13.73
C ASP A 141 -7.12 -10.83 -14.86
N ALA A 142 -7.24 -9.61 -15.39
CA ALA A 142 -6.35 -9.13 -16.43
C ALA A 142 -4.88 -9.09 -15.97
N ILE A 143 -3.97 -9.26 -16.93
CA ILE A 143 -2.53 -9.40 -16.68
C ILE A 143 -1.77 -8.28 -17.40
N LEU A 144 -0.85 -7.63 -16.67
CA LEU A 144 0.21 -6.82 -17.28
C LEU A 144 1.41 -7.72 -17.54
N LYS A 145 1.87 -7.76 -18.80
CA LYS A 145 2.89 -8.73 -19.26
C LYS A 145 4.31 -8.19 -19.08
N LYS A 146 5.20 -9.06 -18.59
CA LYS A 146 6.64 -8.79 -18.41
C LYS A 146 6.94 -7.44 -17.77
N VAL A 147 6.25 -7.08 -16.69
CA VAL A 147 6.52 -5.85 -15.95
C VAL A 147 7.82 -5.99 -15.19
N ARG A 148 8.66 -4.95 -15.19
CA ARG A 148 9.88 -4.90 -14.39
C ARG A 148 9.55 -4.81 -12.89
N VAL A 149 9.86 -5.87 -12.14
CA VAL A 149 9.62 -5.96 -10.70
C VAL A 149 10.94 -6.06 -9.93
N ALA A 150 11.17 -5.12 -9.01
CA ALA A 150 12.20 -5.24 -7.98
C ALA A 150 11.61 -6.02 -6.79
N SER A 151 12.06 -7.26 -6.59
CA SER A 151 11.58 -8.14 -5.53
C SER A 151 12.49 -8.05 -4.31
N PHE A 152 11.92 -7.68 -3.17
CA PHE A 152 12.55 -7.61 -1.86
C PHE A 152 12.02 -8.77 -1.00
N PRO A 153 12.82 -9.83 -0.79
CA PRO A 153 12.46 -10.90 0.13
C PRO A 153 12.29 -10.35 1.54
N LEU A 154 11.21 -10.78 2.21
CA LEU A 154 10.99 -10.49 3.62
C LEU A 154 11.99 -11.29 4.46
N LYS A 155 12.49 -10.66 5.53
CA LYS A 155 13.28 -11.31 6.57
C LYS A 155 12.40 -12.35 7.26
N ASN A 156 12.99 -13.48 7.64
CA ASN A 156 12.28 -14.56 8.31
C ASN A 156 11.55 -14.11 9.58
N ILE A 157 12.08 -13.11 10.29
CA ILE A 157 11.42 -12.50 11.45
C ILE A 157 10.05 -11.90 11.15
N PHE A 158 9.77 -11.48 9.91
CA PHE A 158 8.45 -10.99 9.56
C PHE A 158 7.38 -12.09 9.63
N TYR A 159 7.70 -13.30 9.17
CA TYR A 159 6.77 -14.43 9.26
C TYR A 159 6.57 -14.85 10.72
N LYS A 160 7.66 -14.98 11.49
CA LYS A 160 7.58 -15.24 12.95
C LYS A 160 6.80 -14.16 13.70
N PHE A 161 6.91 -12.90 13.24
CA PHE A 161 6.12 -11.80 13.75
C PHE A 161 4.65 -12.02 13.44
N LEU A 162 4.27 -12.22 12.17
CA LEU A 162 2.90 -12.51 11.77
C LEU A 162 2.29 -13.71 12.51
N ASP A 163 3.01 -14.81 12.65
CA ASP A 163 2.53 -16.00 13.37
C ASP A 163 2.15 -15.65 14.82
N LYS A 164 3.03 -14.92 15.53
CA LYS A 164 2.74 -14.43 16.89
C LYS A 164 1.58 -13.44 16.95
N LEU A 165 1.34 -12.68 15.87
CA LEU A 165 0.19 -11.78 15.78
C LEU A 165 -1.12 -12.57 15.65
N VAL A 166 -1.12 -13.62 14.82
CA VAL A 166 -2.29 -14.47 14.55
C VAL A 166 -2.66 -15.32 15.77
N GLU A 167 -1.68 -15.92 16.45
CA GLU A 167 -1.91 -16.74 17.65
C GLU A 167 -2.61 -16.00 18.80
N ASN A 168 -2.50 -14.67 18.86
CA ASN A 168 -3.10 -13.84 19.93
C ASN A 168 -4.33 -13.03 19.47
N ASP A 169 -4.83 -13.30 18.25
CA ASP A 169 -6.04 -12.77 17.58
C ASP A 169 -6.23 -11.24 17.49
N LEU A 170 -5.38 -10.39 18.09
CA LEU A 170 -5.76 -9.00 18.34
C LEU A 170 -4.57 -8.05 18.27
N VAL A 171 -4.13 -7.73 17.04
CA VAL A 171 -3.20 -6.62 16.82
C VAL A 171 -3.79 -5.62 15.84
N TYR A 172 -3.93 -4.38 16.33
CA TYR A 172 -4.65 -3.31 15.65
C TYR A 172 -3.76 -2.16 15.22
N LEU A 173 -2.50 -2.11 15.65
CA LEU A 173 -1.57 -1.08 15.21
C LEU A 173 -0.14 -1.61 15.22
N PHE A 174 0.53 -1.46 14.07
CA PHE A 174 1.95 -1.64 13.88
C PHE A 174 2.53 -0.25 13.59
N GLU A 175 3.44 0.22 14.44
CA GLU A 175 4.19 1.46 14.23
C GLU A 175 5.66 1.15 14.47
N ILE A 176 6.54 1.60 13.57
CA ILE A 176 7.97 1.54 13.84
C ILE A 176 8.40 2.91 14.32
N GLY A 177 8.87 2.95 15.56
CA GLY A 177 9.42 4.15 16.14
C GLY A 177 10.92 4.07 16.27
N GLU A 178 11.54 5.20 16.57
CA GLU A 178 12.93 5.27 16.99
C GLU A 178 12.99 5.93 18.37
N PHE A 179 13.69 5.29 19.31
CA PHE A 179 13.95 5.93 20.60
C PHE A 179 14.97 7.05 20.41
N ILE A 180 14.56 8.30 20.61
CA ILE A 180 15.39 9.51 20.45
C ILE A 180 16.74 9.38 21.18
N SER A 181 16.73 8.81 22.39
CA SER A 181 17.92 8.70 23.24
C SER A 181 18.94 7.65 22.78
N SER A 182 18.51 6.59 22.09
CA SER A 182 19.38 5.46 21.73
C SER A 182 19.49 5.21 20.23
N LYS A 183 18.70 5.94 19.42
CA LYS A 183 18.49 5.70 17.99
C LYS A 183 18.08 4.26 17.65
N LYS A 184 17.61 3.50 18.63
CA LYS A 184 17.14 2.14 18.43
C LYS A 184 15.73 2.18 17.86
N ARG A 185 15.56 1.46 16.76
CA ARG A 185 14.25 1.25 16.16
C ARG A 185 13.49 0.17 16.91
N TYR A 186 12.19 0.37 17.08
CA TYR A 186 11.31 -0.57 17.75
C TYR A 186 10.02 -0.76 16.96
N ILE A 187 9.44 -1.95 17.10
CA ILE A 187 8.09 -2.27 16.67
C ILE A 187 7.16 -2.09 17.86
N LYS A 188 6.16 -1.23 17.71
CA LYS A 188 5.08 -1.05 18.67
C LYS A 188 3.88 -1.87 18.25
N ILE A 189 3.40 -2.71 19.14
CA ILE A 189 2.20 -3.53 18.99
C ILE A 189 1.15 -3.04 19.98
N VAL A 190 0.00 -2.59 19.48
CA VAL A 190 -1.14 -2.19 20.32
C VAL A 190 -2.18 -3.31 20.32
N ASN A 191 -2.47 -3.85 21.51
CA ASN A 191 -3.61 -4.74 21.73
C ASN A 191 -4.70 -3.97 22.49
N ILE A 192 -5.76 -3.65 21.78
CA ILE A 192 -6.82 -2.76 22.24
C ILE A 192 -7.78 -3.46 23.20
N HIS A 193 -7.96 -4.78 23.04
CA HIS A 193 -8.90 -5.57 23.86
C HIS A 193 -8.31 -5.90 25.21
N LEU A 194 -7.01 -6.19 25.22
CA LEU A 194 -6.25 -6.47 26.44
C LEU A 194 -5.63 -5.21 27.05
N ASN A 195 -5.93 -4.04 26.47
CA ASN A 195 -5.58 -2.73 26.98
C ASN A 195 -4.07 -2.57 27.30
N TYR A 196 -3.22 -3.10 26.41
CA TYR A 196 -1.77 -3.01 26.55
C TYR A 196 -1.06 -2.62 25.26
N ILE A 197 0.12 -2.03 25.41
CA ILE A 197 1.08 -1.77 24.33
C ILE A 197 2.33 -2.57 24.63
N LYS A 198 2.84 -3.33 23.66
CA LYS A 198 4.14 -4.00 23.73
C LYS A 198 5.12 -3.35 22.76
N PHE A 199 6.37 -3.26 23.16
CA PHE A 199 7.46 -2.73 22.36
C PHE A 199 8.47 -3.84 22.10
N TYR A 200 8.83 -4.05 20.84
CA TYR A 200 9.77 -5.06 20.43
C TYR A 200 10.94 -4.43 19.67
N GLU A 201 12.13 -4.99 19.82
CA GLU A 201 13.28 -4.71 18.96
C GLU A 201 13.50 -5.92 18.06
N ILE A 202 13.91 -5.70 16.81
CA ILE A 202 14.44 -6.79 15.99
C ILE A 202 15.95 -6.85 16.19
N LYS A 203 16.44 -7.96 16.74
CA LYS A 203 17.87 -8.27 16.83
C LYS A 203 18.11 -9.67 16.26
N ASN A 204 19.07 -9.79 15.34
CA ASN A 204 19.48 -11.07 14.76
C ASN A 204 18.31 -11.94 14.27
N ASP A 205 17.32 -11.33 13.61
CA ASP A 205 16.11 -12.03 13.12
C ASP A 205 15.22 -12.61 14.25
N GLU A 206 15.26 -12.00 15.43
CA GLU A 206 14.40 -12.29 16.58
C GLU A 206 13.71 -11.03 17.12
N LEU A 207 12.52 -11.22 17.69
CA LEU A 207 11.73 -10.18 18.36
C LEU A 207 12.06 -10.20 19.85
N VAL A 208 12.79 -9.20 20.30
CA VAL A 208 13.13 -9.02 21.71
C VAL A 208 12.12 -8.07 22.34
N LEU A 209 11.36 -8.52 23.34
CA LEU A 209 10.45 -7.65 24.08
C LEU A 209 11.26 -6.61 24.86
N LEU A 210 11.12 -5.33 24.50
CA LEU A 210 11.73 -4.21 25.21
C LEU A 210 10.93 -3.82 26.46
N GLY A 211 9.62 -4.04 26.44
CA GLY A 211 8.73 -3.73 27.56
C GLY A 211 7.27 -3.70 27.16
N TYR A 212 6.39 -3.47 28.14
CA TYR A 212 4.96 -3.33 27.92
C TYR A 212 4.34 -2.27 28.84
N LEU A 213 3.24 -1.67 28.40
CA LEU A 213 2.38 -0.78 29.17
C LEU A 213 1.01 -1.46 29.33
N LYS A 214 0.46 -1.54 30.55
CA LYS A 214 -0.91 -2.00 30.84
C LYS A 214 -1.79 -0.82 31.27
N ASN A 215 -3.11 -0.99 31.17
CA ASN A 215 -4.13 -0.05 31.67
C ASN A 215 -4.19 1.31 30.95
N LEU A 216 -4.35 1.32 29.61
CA LEU A 216 -4.51 2.57 28.84
C LEU A 216 -5.82 3.32 29.14
N TYR A 217 -6.78 2.71 29.86
CA TYR A 217 -7.99 3.40 30.32
C TYR A 217 -7.68 4.54 31.32
N CYS A 218 -6.49 4.56 31.92
CA CYS A 218 -6.03 5.68 32.75
C CYS A 218 -5.27 6.76 31.95
N LYS A 219 -5.24 6.68 30.61
CA LYS A 219 -4.48 7.59 29.74
C LYS A 219 -5.29 8.09 28.54
N TYR A 220 -6.59 8.35 28.75
CA TYR A 220 -7.35 9.25 27.87
C TYR A 220 -6.60 10.57 27.63
N ASP A 221 -5.79 11.03 28.59
CA ASP A 221 -4.94 12.21 28.45
C ASP A 221 -3.71 12.03 27.56
N PHE A 222 -3.20 10.82 27.34
CA PHE A 222 -2.03 10.60 26.48
C PHE A 222 -2.42 10.57 25.00
N ILE A 223 -3.56 9.94 24.68
CA ILE A 223 -4.15 9.98 23.34
C ILE A 223 -4.69 11.39 23.04
N ASN A 224 -5.32 12.06 24.02
CA ASN A 224 -5.71 13.47 23.88
C ASN A 224 -4.48 14.36 23.66
N ASN A 225 -3.41 14.30 24.46
CA ASN A 225 -2.25 15.19 24.26
C ASN A 225 -1.46 14.91 22.97
N PHE A 226 -1.44 13.66 22.49
CA PHE A 226 -0.77 13.33 21.21
C PHE A 226 -1.60 13.73 19.99
N LEU A 227 -2.94 13.74 20.10
CA LEU A 227 -3.86 14.08 19.01
C LEU A 227 -4.38 15.53 19.05
N LEU A 228 -4.38 16.21 20.20
CA LEU A 228 -4.83 17.60 20.38
C LEU A 228 -3.92 18.65 19.72
N ASN A 229 -2.74 18.26 19.19
CA ASN A 229 -1.97 19.10 18.27
C ASN A 229 -2.55 19.13 16.84
N ARG A 230 -3.69 18.47 16.59
CA ARG A 230 -4.48 18.64 15.37
C ARG A 230 -5.95 18.76 15.77
N ASP A 231 -6.63 19.81 15.29
CA ASP A 231 -8.00 20.23 15.61
C ASP A 231 -9.11 19.19 15.32
N ILE A 232 -9.09 18.03 15.98
CA ILE A 232 -10.10 16.99 15.84
C ILE A 232 -10.99 17.05 17.07
N LYS A 233 -12.15 17.72 16.93
CA LYS A 233 -13.19 17.77 17.97
C LYS A 233 -13.59 16.35 18.38
N LYS A 234 -13.73 16.13 19.69
CA LYS A 234 -14.00 14.86 20.40
C LYS A 234 -15.04 13.92 19.72
N LYS A 235 -16.12 14.46 19.14
CA LYS A 235 -17.16 13.68 18.43
C LYS A 235 -16.68 13.06 17.10
N ASN A 236 -15.65 13.64 16.48
CA ASN A 236 -15.04 13.11 15.27
C ASN A 236 -13.98 12.05 15.56
N LEU A 237 -13.49 11.93 16.81
CA LEU A 237 -12.42 11.00 17.16
C LEU A 237 -12.91 9.55 17.24
N ASP A 238 -14.08 9.27 17.82
CA ASP A 238 -14.65 7.91 17.87
C ASP A 238 -15.08 7.43 16.47
N SER A 239 -15.56 8.34 15.63
CA SER A 239 -15.83 8.08 14.21
C SER A 239 -14.53 7.86 13.44
N PHE A 240 -13.49 8.67 13.67
CA PHE A 240 -12.17 8.55 13.03
C PHE A 240 -11.44 7.27 13.44
N ILE A 241 -11.48 6.92 14.73
CA ILE A 241 -10.96 5.66 15.27
C ILE A 241 -11.71 4.51 14.62
N ASN A 242 -13.04 4.48 14.59
CA ASN A 242 -13.77 3.41 13.90
C ASN A 242 -13.50 3.34 12.38
N LEU A 243 -13.35 4.48 11.70
CA LEU A 243 -13.10 4.58 10.26
C LEU A 243 -11.67 4.18 9.85
N VAL A 244 -10.69 4.50 10.70
CA VAL A 244 -9.27 4.14 10.55
C VAL A 244 -9.03 2.71 11.04
N TRP A 245 -9.68 2.27 12.13
CA TRP A 245 -9.44 0.98 12.80
C TRP A 245 -10.10 -0.23 12.13
N GLN A 246 -11.31 -0.12 11.55
CA GLN A 246 -12.00 -1.29 11.01
C GLN A 246 -11.59 -1.67 9.57
N LYS A 247 -11.12 -0.69 8.77
CA LYS A 247 -10.93 -0.90 7.33
C LYS A 247 -9.48 -0.87 6.85
N MET A 248 -8.55 -0.24 7.58
CA MET A 248 -7.15 -0.23 7.16
C MET A 248 -6.53 -1.60 7.45
N ASN A 249 -6.41 -2.00 8.71
CA ASN A 249 -5.57 -3.16 9.05
C ASN A 249 -6.13 -4.52 8.60
N LYS A 250 -7.45 -4.70 8.56
CA LYS A 250 -8.05 -5.93 8.02
C LYS A 250 -7.78 -6.09 6.53
N LEU A 251 -7.94 -5.02 5.73
CA LEU A 251 -7.65 -5.05 4.30
C LEU A 251 -6.15 -5.31 4.04
N TYR A 252 -5.26 -4.67 4.81
CA TYR A 252 -3.81 -4.90 4.70
C TYR A 252 -3.40 -6.32 5.08
N LEU A 253 -3.91 -6.86 6.19
CA LEU A 253 -3.65 -8.23 6.62
C LEU A 253 -4.27 -9.24 5.65
N GLU A 254 -5.50 -9.04 5.19
CA GLU A 254 -6.11 -9.90 4.16
C GLU A 254 -5.31 -9.87 2.85
N ILE A 255 -4.83 -8.70 2.43
CA ILE A 255 -3.96 -8.57 1.25
C ILE A 255 -2.63 -9.30 1.46
N MET A 256 -2.00 -9.17 2.63
CA MET A 256 -0.75 -9.88 2.94
C MET A 256 -0.95 -11.40 3.00
N LEU A 257 -2.00 -11.87 3.68
CA LEU A 257 -2.33 -13.29 3.85
C LEU A 257 -2.81 -13.95 2.56
N ARG A 258 -3.38 -13.21 1.60
CA ARG A 258 -3.75 -13.74 0.28
C ARG A 258 -2.55 -13.99 -0.65
N ASN A 259 -1.39 -13.39 -0.34
CA ASN A 259 -0.19 -13.41 -1.18
C ASN A 259 1.00 -14.16 -0.55
N ILE A 260 0.79 -14.80 0.60
CA ILE A 260 1.67 -15.80 1.22
C ILE A 260 1.15 -17.18 0.83
#